data_AF-A0AAW2YU69-F1
#
_entry.id   AF-A0AAW2YU69-F1
#
_cell.length_a   1.000
_cell.length_b   1.000
_cell.length_c   1.000
_cell.angle_alpha   90.00
_cell.angle_beta   90.00
_cell.angle_gamma   90.00
#
_symmetry.space_group_name_H-M   'P 1'
#
loop_
_entity.id
_entity.type
_entity.pdbx_description
1 polymer ?
#
loop_
_entity_poly.entity_id
_entity_poly.type
_entity_poly.pdbx_seq_one_letter_code
_entity_poly.pdbx_strand_id
1 'polypeptide(L)'
;MPPSVDIYSVETKDWWKRSEFVLYELNINSSISHPGHQEKLSIDEPYILRGYAYSGGGRKVIRVDLSFDNCKTWVDAELKYNQEAKGSKPWSWCLWQYEIKNMQSLIQTTEITVRAVDSSFNMQPSERTWNVLGMMNNSYYRVKTSPIFDNDNKCFITFTHPVVPGSNGGGWMEELTTPIKPTIQNTYFSLDEIKKHNKENDCWLIIDNEVYDVTTYMKDHPGGSDSILVYGGKDVSQVFWLVHAMDATEMKERFCIGTVMPSSSSIKNTKSDLNPKRFIKAHLIKKVNLNHDTISMRFKVGNVTGMPIGQHVLFGAMINNDYVVRPYTPTYPIHQNEDEGVLEFVIKVYKETKNKPGGKMSCYLNEMKQGDVMQVKGPTGPILYHQNGMLTIHNKSVKALQLNMIAGGTGITPMFQIIRKVLECSGDDTLIKMVYANNTLEDILLKKELEELQNKYNKQFFVWHVLMESPKDQDFKCSVGFINEDILREHLYKADENSIVLICGPPVMIEACVRPSLDNMGYTDDNVFEF
;
A
#
# COMPACT_ATOMS: atom_id res chain seq x y z
N MET A 1 15.51 10.60 21.61
CA MET A 1 16.26 9.75 22.55
C MET A 1 17.63 10.35 22.78
N PRO A 2 18.32 10.08 23.91
CA PRO A 2 19.74 10.39 24.03
C PRO A 2 20.50 9.80 22.82
N PRO A 3 21.51 10.49 22.25
CA PRO A 3 22.18 10.04 21.02
C PRO A 3 22.76 8.62 21.08
N SER A 4 23.02 8.11 22.30
CA SER A 4 23.61 6.81 22.55
C SER A 4 22.59 5.68 22.79
N VAL A 5 21.30 5.92 22.56
CA VAL A 5 20.21 4.99 22.93
C VAL A 5 19.38 4.66 21.70
N ASP A 6 19.46 3.40 21.25
CA ASP A 6 18.63 2.82 20.19
C ASP A 6 17.46 2.00 20.76
N ILE A 7 16.52 1.61 19.90
CA ILE A 7 15.29 0.90 20.28
C ILE A 7 15.55 -0.46 20.95
N TYR A 8 16.62 -1.17 20.58
CA TYR A 8 16.98 -2.47 21.15
C TYR A 8 17.60 -2.33 22.54
N SER A 9 18.35 -1.24 22.76
CA SER A 9 18.98 -0.93 24.04
C SER A 9 17.98 -0.52 25.11
N VAL A 10 16.81 -0.02 24.71
CA VAL A 10 15.73 0.44 25.60
C VAL A 10 15.02 -0.73 26.28
N GLU A 11 14.74 -1.80 25.54
CA GLU A 11 14.06 -3.01 26.06
C GLU A 11 14.97 -3.87 26.94
N THR A 12 16.26 -3.91 26.63
CA THR A 12 17.21 -4.82 27.30
C THR A 12 17.79 -4.26 28.60
N LYS A 13 17.70 -2.94 28.85
CA LYS A 13 18.36 -2.28 29.99
C LYS A 13 17.42 -1.53 30.94
N ASP A 14 16.14 -1.91 30.98
CA ASP A 14 15.12 -1.37 31.89
C ASP A 14 15.05 0.18 31.90
N TRP A 15 15.30 0.82 30.75
CA TRP A 15 15.38 2.29 30.65
C TRP A 15 14.12 3.00 31.15
N TRP A 16 12.96 2.37 31.02
CA TRP A 16 11.67 2.86 31.48
C TRP A 16 11.57 3.06 32.99
N LYS A 17 12.41 2.38 33.79
CA LYS A 17 12.39 2.42 35.26
C LYS A 17 13.43 3.39 35.86
N ARG A 18 14.25 4.01 35.01
CA ARG A 18 15.31 4.92 35.43
C ARG A 18 14.74 6.27 35.84
N SER A 19 15.02 6.70 37.07
CA SER A 19 14.47 7.93 37.66
C SER A 19 14.93 9.19 36.92
N GLU A 20 16.08 9.15 36.24
CA GLU A 20 16.63 10.28 35.49
C GLU A 20 15.79 10.65 34.25
N PHE A 21 14.91 9.76 33.78
CA PHE A 21 14.03 10.00 32.62
C PHE A 21 12.56 10.24 33.02
N VAL A 22 12.27 10.32 34.32
CA VAL A 22 10.94 10.63 34.84
C VAL A 22 10.56 12.08 34.55
N LEU A 23 9.32 12.28 34.09
CA LEU A 23 8.78 13.60 33.79
C LEU A 23 8.11 14.21 35.02
N TYR A 24 8.75 15.23 35.61
CA TYR A 24 8.18 15.99 36.73
C TYR A 24 7.42 17.24 36.28
N GLU A 25 7.68 17.73 35.06
CA GLU A 25 7.01 18.89 34.48
C GLU A 25 6.61 18.64 33.02
N LEU A 26 5.46 19.22 32.63
CA LEU A 26 5.02 19.24 31.25
C LEU A 26 5.63 20.44 30.49
N ASN A 27 5.87 20.26 29.21
CA ASN A 27 6.26 21.36 28.34
C ASN A 27 5.06 22.23 27.95
N ILE A 28 5.35 23.46 27.52
CA ILE A 28 4.39 24.31 26.78
C ILE A 28 3.87 23.55 25.56
N ASN A 29 2.55 23.52 25.39
CA ASN A 29 1.87 22.85 24.27
C ASN A 29 0.59 23.61 23.90
N SER A 30 0.13 23.43 22.66
CA SER A 30 -1.14 23.96 22.17
C SER A 30 -1.72 23.07 21.08
N SER A 31 -3.05 23.07 20.99
CA SER A 31 -3.80 22.26 20.03
C SER A 31 -4.99 23.04 19.50
N ILE A 32 -5.33 22.78 18.23
CA ILE A 32 -6.59 23.22 17.63
C ILE A 32 -7.66 22.20 18.02
N SER A 33 -8.82 22.67 18.49
CA SER A 33 -9.96 21.81 18.82
C SER A 33 -11.14 21.99 17.86
N HIS A 34 -11.31 23.19 17.30
CA HIS A 34 -12.33 23.50 16.31
C HIS A 34 -11.73 24.33 15.17
N PRO A 35 -11.99 23.99 13.90
CA PRO A 35 -12.88 22.91 13.44
C PRO A 35 -12.35 21.52 13.81
N GLY A 36 -13.25 20.55 13.92
CA GLY A 36 -12.92 19.17 14.24
C GLY A 36 -12.46 18.37 13.02
N HIS A 37 -12.00 17.14 13.27
CA HIS A 37 -11.59 16.22 12.21
C HIS A 37 -12.74 15.94 11.24
N GLN A 38 -12.51 16.18 9.95
CA GLN A 38 -13.47 16.09 8.84
C GLN A 38 -14.69 17.02 8.95
N GLU A 39 -14.65 18.02 9.83
CA GLU A 39 -15.66 19.08 9.83
C GLU A 39 -15.61 19.84 8.50
N LYS A 40 -16.78 20.13 7.93
CA LYS A 40 -16.93 20.83 6.65
C LYS A 40 -17.43 22.24 6.92
N LEU A 41 -16.62 23.23 6.56
CA LEU A 41 -17.00 24.64 6.72
C LEU A 41 -17.25 25.30 5.37
N SER A 42 -18.32 26.09 5.31
CA SER A 42 -18.58 26.97 4.17
C SER A 42 -17.50 28.05 4.10
N ILE A 43 -17.12 28.47 2.88
CA ILE A 43 -16.21 29.61 2.67
C ILE A 43 -16.92 30.97 2.70
N ASP A 44 -18.26 30.97 2.81
CA ASP A 44 -19.09 32.17 2.70
C ASP A 44 -19.17 32.96 4.02
N GLU A 45 -18.98 32.30 5.16
CA GLU A 45 -19.21 32.88 6.49
C GLU A 45 -17.92 32.88 7.33
N PRO A 46 -17.65 33.93 8.12
CA PRO A 46 -16.54 33.92 9.07
C PRO A 46 -16.62 32.75 10.04
N TYR A 47 -15.46 32.23 10.45
CA TYR A 47 -15.38 31.13 11.42
C TYR A 47 -14.47 31.45 12.60
N ILE A 48 -14.88 31.06 13.81
CA ILE A 48 -14.07 31.22 15.01
C ILE A 48 -13.30 29.92 15.26
N LEU A 49 -12.01 29.95 14.88
CA LEU A 49 -11.04 28.91 15.21
C LEU A 49 -10.83 28.89 16.73
N ARG A 50 -10.82 27.69 17.34
CA ARG A 50 -10.66 27.54 18.79
C ARG A 50 -9.72 26.41 19.13
N GLY A 51 -9.10 26.53 20.29
CA GLY A 51 -8.25 25.49 20.83
C GLY A 51 -7.90 25.72 22.29
N TYR A 52 -6.93 24.96 22.76
CA TYR A 52 -6.39 25.11 24.11
C TYR A 52 -4.87 25.14 24.06
N ALA A 53 -4.26 25.71 25.09
CA ALA A 53 -2.82 25.71 25.31
C ALA A 53 -2.53 25.51 26.80
N TYR A 54 -1.43 24.83 27.13
CA TYR A 54 -1.03 24.59 28.52
C TYR A 54 0.50 24.56 28.70
N SER A 55 1.00 24.77 29.92
CA SER A 55 2.42 24.65 30.29
C SER A 55 2.60 23.95 31.65
N GLY A 56 3.73 23.32 31.92
CA GLY A 56 4.04 22.76 33.24
C GLY A 56 4.58 23.78 34.25
N GLY A 57 4.88 23.31 35.47
CA GLY A 57 5.61 24.10 36.48
C GLY A 57 4.86 25.33 37.02
N GLY A 58 3.58 25.51 36.71
CA GLY A 58 2.82 26.71 37.09
C GLY A 58 3.07 27.94 36.19
N ARG A 59 3.73 27.77 35.04
CA ARG A 59 4.01 28.86 34.09
C ARG A 59 2.74 29.23 33.32
N LYS A 60 2.48 30.54 33.20
CA LYS A 60 1.31 31.05 32.47
C LYS A 60 1.58 30.97 30.97
N VAL A 61 0.65 30.44 30.18
CA VAL A 61 0.68 30.65 28.71
C VAL A 61 0.42 32.13 28.46
N ILE A 62 1.31 32.84 27.77
CA ILE A 62 1.20 34.29 27.54
C ILE A 62 0.86 34.65 26.09
N ARG A 63 1.08 33.74 25.14
CA ARG A 63 0.81 33.96 23.73
C ARG A 63 0.49 32.66 23.00
N VAL A 64 -0.42 32.72 22.03
CA VAL A 64 -0.69 31.66 21.07
C VAL A 64 -0.65 32.30 19.69
N ASP A 65 0.22 31.78 18.82
CA ASP A 65 0.42 32.27 17.46
C ASP A 65 -0.16 31.26 16.46
N LEU A 66 -0.83 31.76 15.42
CA LEU A 66 -1.38 30.98 14.32
C LEU A 66 -0.70 31.36 13.00
N SER A 67 -0.47 30.39 12.14
CA SER A 67 0.01 30.60 10.77
C SER A 67 -0.87 29.86 9.78
N PHE A 68 -1.12 30.51 8.63
CA PHE A 68 -1.97 30.03 7.53
C PHE A 68 -1.20 29.88 6.22
N ASP A 69 0.11 30.09 6.24
CA ASP A 69 0.99 30.21 5.07
C ASP A 69 2.30 29.42 5.23
N ASN A 70 2.21 28.26 5.89
CA ASN A 70 3.34 27.37 6.19
C ASN A 70 4.43 28.07 7.03
N CYS A 71 4.03 28.69 8.14
CA CYS A 71 4.90 29.33 9.13
C CYS A 71 5.67 30.58 8.64
N LYS A 72 5.31 31.15 7.48
CA LYS A 72 5.96 32.37 6.95
C LYS A 72 5.53 33.61 7.72
N THR A 73 4.24 33.71 8.04
CA THR A 73 3.67 34.78 8.85
C THR A 73 2.84 34.22 10.00
N TRP A 74 2.69 35.03 11.05
CA TRP A 74 2.03 34.66 12.30
C TRP A 74 1.06 35.75 12.75
N VAL A 75 -0.08 35.33 13.31
CA VAL A 75 -1.08 36.19 13.93
C VAL A 75 -1.37 35.72 15.35
N ASP A 76 -1.66 36.67 16.23
CA ASP A 76 -1.92 36.37 17.64
C ASP A 76 -3.38 35.95 17.84
N ALA A 77 -3.60 34.87 18.59
CA ALA A 77 -4.91 34.44 19.04
C ALA A 77 -5.30 35.15 20.35
N GLU A 78 -6.61 35.34 20.55
CA GLU A 78 -7.16 35.86 21.80
C GLU A 78 -7.15 34.76 22.87
N LEU A 79 -6.55 35.04 24.03
CA LEU A 79 -6.47 34.09 25.15
C LEU A 79 -7.60 34.32 26.15
N LYS A 80 -8.30 33.23 26.49
CA LYS A 80 -9.35 33.19 27.51
C LYS A 80 -8.89 32.37 28.70
N TYR A 81 -8.64 33.06 29.82
CA TYR A 81 -8.29 32.44 31.10
C TYR A 81 -9.52 32.27 31.97
N ASN A 82 -9.55 31.19 32.75
CA ASN A 82 -10.54 31.04 33.82
C ASN A 82 -10.20 32.02 34.96
N GLN A 83 -11.12 32.93 35.26
CA GLN A 83 -10.95 33.97 36.30
C GLN A 83 -11.03 33.40 37.73
N GLU A 84 -11.48 32.15 37.92
CA GLU A 84 -11.69 31.54 39.23
C GLU A 84 -10.46 30.79 39.80
N ALA A 85 -9.30 30.88 39.15
CA ALA A 85 -8.09 30.20 39.62
C ALA A 85 -7.63 30.74 40.99
N LYS A 86 -7.80 29.96 42.07
CA LYS A 86 -7.31 30.29 43.42
C LYS A 86 -5.82 29.92 43.56
N GLY A 87 -4.94 30.91 43.74
CA GLY A 87 -3.51 30.73 44.05
C GLY A 87 -2.55 31.52 43.14
N SER A 88 -1.24 31.49 43.46
CA SER A 88 -0.17 32.14 42.66
C SER A 88 0.28 31.32 41.45
N LYS A 89 -0.22 30.09 41.31
CA LYS A 89 0.01 29.22 40.16
C LYS A 89 -1.23 29.26 39.29
N PRO A 90 -1.22 29.93 38.12
CA PRO A 90 -2.30 29.73 37.14
C PRO A 90 -2.36 28.23 36.86
N TRP A 91 -3.53 27.63 36.97
CA TRP A 91 -3.75 26.24 36.55
C TRP A 91 -3.50 26.20 35.05
N SER A 92 -2.24 25.93 34.69
CA SER A 92 -1.48 26.40 33.55
C SER A 92 -2.03 26.00 32.19
N TRP A 93 -3.29 26.31 31.90
CA TRP A 93 -3.92 26.16 30.61
C TRP A 93 -4.88 27.31 30.36
N CYS A 94 -5.14 27.59 29.10
CA CYS A 94 -6.11 28.57 28.66
C CYS A 94 -6.79 28.07 27.39
N LEU A 95 -7.99 28.58 27.13
CA LEU A 95 -8.59 28.48 25.81
C LEU A 95 -8.07 29.63 24.96
N TRP A 96 -7.98 29.41 23.66
CA TRP A 96 -7.67 30.47 22.72
C TRP A 96 -8.67 30.46 21.57
N GLN A 97 -8.88 31.62 20.95
CA GLN A 97 -9.72 31.75 19.78
C GLN A 97 -9.16 32.75 18.77
N TYR A 98 -9.51 32.57 17.50
CA TYR A 98 -9.16 33.49 16.42
C TYR A 98 -10.27 33.51 15.37
N GLU A 99 -10.71 34.70 14.96
CA GLU A 99 -11.75 34.86 13.95
C GLU A 99 -11.13 34.91 12.55
N ILE A 100 -11.43 33.90 11.73
CA ILE A 100 -11.06 33.86 10.32
C ILE A 100 -12.12 34.64 9.54
N LYS A 101 -11.86 35.93 9.31
CA LYS A 101 -12.78 36.83 8.61
C LYS A 101 -12.97 36.48 7.13
N ASN A 102 -11.90 36.03 6.48
CA ASN A 102 -11.93 35.65 5.06
C ASN A 102 -11.65 34.16 4.90
N MET A 103 -12.69 33.33 4.98
CA MET A 103 -12.58 31.88 4.83
C MET A 103 -12.11 31.44 3.43
N GLN A 104 -12.27 32.27 2.39
CA GLN A 104 -11.78 31.97 1.04
C GLN A 104 -10.24 31.87 0.99
N SER A 105 -9.54 32.56 1.89
CA SER A 105 -8.07 32.43 2.00
C SER A 105 -7.62 31.00 2.27
N LEU A 106 -8.46 30.19 2.93
CA LEU A 106 -8.16 28.81 3.26
C LEU A 106 -8.19 27.86 2.05
N ILE A 107 -8.67 28.30 0.88
CA ILE A 107 -8.61 27.51 -0.36
C ILE A 107 -7.15 27.24 -0.76
N GLN A 108 -6.26 28.21 -0.52
CA GLN A 108 -4.83 28.10 -0.82
C GLN A 108 -4.00 27.67 0.39
N THR A 109 -4.57 27.71 1.59
CA THR A 109 -3.92 27.21 2.79
C THR A 109 -3.88 25.68 2.75
N THR A 110 -2.68 25.13 2.90
CA THR A 110 -2.46 23.67 3.00
C THR A 110 -2.56 23.16 4.43
N GLU A 111 -2.18 24.00 5.40
CA GLU A 111 -2.27 23.71 6.82
C GLU A 111 -2.40 24.97 7.66
N ILE A 112 -3.09 24.82 8.79
CA ILE A 112 -3.13 25.81 9.88
C ILE A 112 -2.20 25.31 10.98
N THR A 113 -1.21 26.13 11.33
CA THR A 113 -0.24 25.81 12.37
C THR A 113 -0.49 26.66 13.61
N VAL A 114 -0.43 26.06 14.80
CA VAL A 114 -0.52 26.76 16.09
C VAL A 114 0.71 26.46 16.95
N ARG A 115 1.18 27.49 17.66
CA ARG A 115 2.21 27.39 18.70
C ARG A 115 1.90 28.29 19.88
N ALA A 116 2.42 27.95 21.06
CA ALA A 116 2.28 28.75 22.26
C ALA A 116 3.62 29.16 22.89
N VAL A 117 3.58 30.23 23.68
CA VAL A 117 4.69 30.78 24.46
C VAL A 117 4.25 30.93 25.92
N ASP A 118 5.08 30.51 26.86
CA ASP A 118 4.84 30.69 28.30
C ASP A 118 5.54 31.91 28.91
N SER A 119 5.25 32.20 30.18
CA SER A 119 5.78 33.34 30.93
C SER A 119 7.29 33.30 31.15
N SER A 120 7.94 32.16 30.90
CA SER A 120 9.40 32.02 30.88
C SER A 120 9.96 32.18 29.46
N PHE A 121 9.13 32.59 28.50
CA PHE A 121 9.45 32.69 27.07
C PHE A 121 9.85 31.36 26.44
N ASN A 122 9.48 30.23 27.04
CA ASN A 122 9.60 28.95 26.36
C ASN A 122 8.53 28.88 25.26
N MET A 123 8.97 28.60 24.05
CA MET A 123 8.12 28.43 22.88
C MET A 123 8.15 26.96 22.43
N GLN A 124 7.03 26.47 21.91
CA GLN A 124 7.01 25.17 21.23
C GLN A 124 8.08 25.12 20.12
N PRO A 125 8.83 24.02 19.97
CA PRO A 125 9.76 23.87 18.85
C PRO A 125 9.01 23.60 17.54
N SER A 126 9.64 23.89 16.40
CA SER A 126 9.12 23.49 15.08
C SER A 126 9.25 21.98 14.83
N GLU A 127 10.35 21.40 15.34
CA GLU A 127 10.71 19.99 15.16
C GLU A 127 10.20 19.10 16.31
N ARG A 128 9.87 17.86 15.96
CA ARG A 128 9.40 16.85 16.93
C ARG A 128 10.56 16.36 17.79
N THR A 129 10.35 16.37 19.11
CA THR A 129 11.31 15.83 20.08
C THR A 129 10.69 14.69 20.88
N TRP A 130 11.36 13.54 20.90
CA TRP A 130 10.94 12.36 21.66
C TRP A 130 11.95 12.07 22.79
N ASN A 131 11.45 11.96 24.03
CA ASN A 131 12.20 11.37 25.13
C ASN A 131 12.06 9.84 25.10
N VAL A 132 12.80 9.13 25.96
CA VAL A 132 12.74 7.67 26.09
C VAL A 132 11.30 7.19 26.33
N LEU A 133 10.53 7.95 27.12
CA LEU A 133 9.14 7.60 27.46
C LEU A 133 8.11 7.93 26.36
N GLY A 134 8.50 8.59 25.28
CA GLY A 134 7.58 9.01 24.21
C GLY A 134 6.63 10.17 24.58
N MET A 135 6.82 10.83 25.71
CA MET A 135 5.82 11.70 26.35
C MET A 135 6.09 13.22 26.22
N MET A 136 7.18 13.63 25.56
CA MET A 136 7.61 15.05 25.48
C MET A 136 7.44 15.72 24.11
N ASN A 137 6.63 15.15 23.22
CA ASN A 137 6.37 15.78 21.93
C ASN A 137 5.47 17.01 22.11
N ASN A 138 6.05 18.20 21.96
CA ASN A 138 5.37 19.48 22.07
C ASN A 138 5.63 20.40 20.87
N SER A 139 5.98 19.83 19.71
CA SER A 139 6.19 20.60 18.48
C SER A 139 4.92 21.34 18.04
N TYR A 140 5.04 22.26 17.08
CA TYR A 140 3.89 22.97 16.51
C TYR A 140 2.76 22.03 16.10
N TYR A 141 1.54 22.34 16.54
CA TYR A 141 0.37 21.55 16.19
C TYR A 141 -0.18 22.03 14.85
N ARG A 142 -0.45 21.11 13.93
CA ARG A 142 -0.82 21.42 12.54
C ARG A 142 -2.10 20.71 12.14
N VAL A 143 -3.02 21.42 11.50
CA VAL A 143 -4.25 20.84 10.94
C VAL A 143 -4.19 21.04 9.42
N LYS A 144 -4.24 19.96 8.65
CA LYS A 144 -4.28 20.06 7.19
C LYS A 144 -5.66 20.56 6.76
N THR A 145 -5.68 21.41 5.74
CA THR A 145 -6.89 21.95 5.13
C THR A 145 -7.01 21.44 3.71
N SER A 146 -8.22 21.16 3.25
CA SER A 146 -8.46 20.75 1.86
C SER A 146 -9.78 21.31 1.35
N PRO A 147 -9.80 21.94 0.16
CA PRO A 147 -11.05 22.32 -0.47
C PRO A 147 -11.77 21.08 -1.00
N ILE A 148 -13.07 21.03 -0.77
CA ILE A 148 -13.99 20.03 -1.33
C ILE A 148 -15.15 20.75 -2.00
N PHE A 149 -15.73 20.10 -3.01
CA PHE A 149 -16.90 20.62 -3.72
C PHE A 149 -18.06 19.65 -3.52
N ASP A 150 -19.26 20.18 -3.29
CA ASP A 150 -20.47 19.37 -3.30
C ASP A 150 -20.99 19.14 -4.73
N ASN A 151 -22.13 18.45 -4.84
CA ASN A 151 -22.75 18.13 -6.12
C ASN A 151 -23.24 19.37 -6.90
N ASP A 152 -23.39 20.52 -6.23
CA ASP A 152 -23.80 21.80 -6.81
C ASP A 152 -22.58 22.72 -7.07
N ASN A 153 -21.36 22.18 -7.03
CA ASN A 153 -20.09 22.89 -7.14
C ASN A 153 -19.85 23.96 -6.05
N LYS A 154 -20.55 23.89 -4.92
CA LYS A 154 -20.28 24.77 -3.78
C LYS A 154 -19.02 24.30 -3.06
N CYS A 155 -18.11 25.25 -2.80
CA CYS A 155 -16.84 24.98 -2.14
C CYS A 155 -16.97 24.98 -0.62
N PHE A 156 -16.38 23.98 0.02
CA PHE A 156 -16.20 23.87 1.47
C PHE A 156 -14.75 23.58 1.78
N ILE A 157 -14.32 23.90 3.00
CA ILE A 157 -13.01 23.49 3.53
C ILE A 157 -13.24 22.34 4.51
N THR A 158 -12.50 21.25 4.34
CA THR A 158 -12.40 20.16 5.30
C THR A 158 -11.07 20.22 6.04
N PHE A 159 -11.07 19.72 7.29
CA PHE A 159 -9.92 19.79 8.19
C PHE A 159 -9.48 18.40 8.64
N THR A 160 -8.19 18.12 8.59
CA THR A 160 -7.62 16.85 9.03
C THR A 160 -6.65 17.12 10.17
N HIS A 161 -7.01 16.66 11.37
CA HIS A 161 -6.15 16.70 12.54
C HIS A 161 -5.00 15.68 12.44
N PRO A 162 -3.90 15.87 13.18
CA PRO A 162 -2.77 14.95 13.19
C PRO A 162 -3.17 13.54 13.60
N VAL A 163 -4.05 13.45 14.60
CA VAL A 163 -4.63 12.20 15.12
C VAL A 163 -6.10 12.45 15.44
N VAL A 164 -6.92 11.41 15.36
CA VAL A 164 -8.31 11.44 15.84
C VAL A 164 -8.33 11.21 17.36
N PRO A 165 -9.14 11.95 18.14
CA PRO A 165 -9.26 11.69 19.58
C PRO A 165 -9.78 10.27 19.89
N GLY A 166 -9.22 9.64 20.92
CA GLY A 166 -9.65 8.32 21.41
C GLY A 166 -8.88 7.15 20.77
N SER A 167 -9.46 5.96 20.77
CA SER A 167 -8.87 4.73 20.21
C SER A 167 -9.18 4.53 18.72
N ASN A 168 -9.78 5.53 18.08
CA ASN A 168 -10.10 5.48 16.66
C ASN A 168 -8.85 5.85 15.86
N GLY A 169 -8.42 4.97 14.96
CA GLY A 169 -7.41 5.32 13.96
C GLY A 169 -7.90 6.45 13.04
N GLY A 170 -6.99 7.30 12.63
CA GLY A 170 -7.18 8.40 11.68
C GLY A 170 -6.29 9.60 11.97
N GLY A 171 -6.27 10.54 11.03
CA GLY A 171 -5.43 11.73 11.09
C GLY A 171 -4.18 11.62 10.22
N TRP A 172 -3.61 12.76 9.85
CA TRP A 172 -2.54 12.77 8.86
C TRP A 172 -1.19 12.27 9.42
N MET A 173 -1.01 12.14 10.73
CA MET A 173 0.21 11.51 11.28
C MET A 173 0.19 9.99 11.18
N GLU A 174 -0.98 9.35 11.03
CA GLU A 174 -1.08 7.93 10.71
C GLU A 174 -0.73 7.66 9.23
N GLU A 175 -0.90 8.65 8.36
CA GLU A 175 -0.38 8.63 6.98
C GLU A 175 1.15 8.82 6.91
N LEU A 176 1.82 9.22 8.02
CA LEU A 176 3.28 9.42 8.10
C LEU A 176 4.03 8.21 8.70
N THR A 177 3.33 7.22 9.27
CA THR A 177 3.93 5.93 9.67
C THR A 177 4.04 4.96 8.50
N THR A 178 3.46 5.34 7.35
CA THR A 178 3.85 4.83 6.05
C THR A 178 5.01 5.68 5.53
N PRO A 179 6.16 5.10 5.11
CA PRO A 179 7.29 5.87 4.62
C PRO A 179 6.84 6.78 3.47
N ILE A 180 7.02 8.09 3.65
CA ILE A 180 6.74 9.10 2.62
C ILE A 180 7.79 8.94 1.52
N LYS A 181 7.40 8.32 0.41
CA LYS A 181 7.99 8.64 -0.88
C LYS A 181 7.64 10.11 -1.19
N PRO A 182 8.58 10.96 -1.61
CA PRO A 182 8.22 12.28 -2.10
C PRO A 182 7.15 12.12 -3.18
N THR A 183 6.05 12.85 -3.03
CA THR A 183 5.01 12.93 -4.05
C THR A 183 5.64 13.58 -5.27
N ILE A 184 6.16 12.77 -6.19
CA ILE A 184 6.42 13.21 -7.55
C ILE A 184 5.05 13.66 -8.07
N GLN A 185 4.81 14.97 -8.12
CA GLN A 185 3.77 15.53 -8.96
C GLN A 185 3.97 14.89 -10.34
N ASN A 186 2.90 14.37 -10.96
CA ASN A 186 2.88 13.75 -12.30
C ASN A 186 3.63 14.59 -13.37
N THR A 187 4.95 14.61 -13.32
CA THR A 187 5.84 15.44 -14.11
C THR A 187 6.56 14.47 -15.02
N TYR A 188 6.22 14.55 -16.30
CA TYR A 188 6.75 13.66 -17.31
C TYR A 188 7.72 14.41 -18.21
N PHE A 189 8.89 13.82 -18.49
CA PHE A 189 9.90 14.40 -19.35
C PHE A 189 10.12 13.55 -20.60
N SER A 190 10.03 14.15 -21.79
CA SER A 190 10.36 13.43 -23.03
C SER A 190 11.83 13.02 -23.06
N LEU A 191 12.15 11.90 -23.72
CA LEU A 191 13.54 11.49 -23.93
C LEU A 191 14.36 12.58 -24.64
N ASP A 192 13.73 13.35 -25.53
CA ASP A 192 14.39 14.46 -26.23
C ASP A 192 14.64 15.67 -25.33
N GLU A 193 13.83 15.86 -24.29
CA GLU A 193 14.10 16.86 -23.26
C GLU A 193 15.25 16.39 -22.37
N ILE A 194 15.17 15.17 -21.84
CA ILE A 194 16.19 14.62 -20.92
C ILE A 194 17.58 14.63 -21.56
N LYS A 195 17.69 14.31 -22.86
CA LYS A 195 18.97 14.34 -23.60
C LYS A 195 19.64 15.71 -23.63
N LYS A 196 18.92 16.81 -23.41
CA LYS A 196 19.48 18.17 -23.36
C LYS A 196 20.26 18.44 -22.07
N HIS A 197 19.93 17.71 -21.00
CA HIS A 197 20.51 17.85 -19.67
C HIS A 197 21.72 16.92 -19.51
N ASN A 198 22.81 17.26 -20.21
CA ASN A 198 24.02 16.44 -20.31
C ASN A 198 25.33 17.20 -20.03
N LYS A 199 25.26 18.28 -19.24
CA LYS A 199 26.39 19.16 -18.92
C LYS A 199 26.68 19.19 -17.41
N GLU A 200 27.89 19.59 -17.03
CA GLU A 200 28.32 19.62 -15.62
C GLU A 200 27.46 20.53 -14.72
N ASN A 201 26.81 21.55 -15.28
CA ASN A 201 25.90 22.43 -14.55
C ASN A 201 24.41 22.18 -14.87
N ASP A 202 24.11 21.10 -15.58
CA ASP A 202 22.76 20.71 -16.02
C ASP A 202 22.77 19.24 -16.47
N CYS A 203 22.65 18.31 -15.51
CA CYS A 203 22.84 16.87 -15.74
C CYS A 203 21.70 16.05 -15.15
N TRP A 204 20.94 15.39 -16.02
CA TRP A 204 19.87 14.48 -15.62
C TRP A 204 20.19 13.04 -15.98
N LEU A 205 19.63 12.08 -15.24
CA LEU A 205 19.76 10.64 -15.48
C LEU A 205 18.40 9.96 -15.45
N ILE A 206 18.27 8.84 -16.14
CA ILE A 206 17.11 7.95 -16.05
C ILE A 206 17.49 6.69 -15.28
N ILE A 207 16.75 6.37 -14.22
CA ILE A 207 16.87 5.11 -13.46
C ILE A 207 15.45 4.54 -13.28
N ASP A 208 15.20 3.34 -13.78
CA ASP A 208 13.91 2.62 -13.71
C ASP A 208 12.71 3.45 -14.20
N ASN A 209 12.90 4.17 -15.31
CA ASN A 209 11.95 5.14 -15.89
C ASN A 209 11.70 6.42 -15.07
N GLU A 210 12.36 6.61 -13.95
CA GLU A 210 12.35 7.86 -13.19
C GLU A 210 13.50 8.77 -13.63
N VAL A 211 13.26 10.07 -13.60
CA VAL A 211 14.19 11.10 -14.04
C VAL A 211 14.75 11.79 -12.81
N TYR A 212 16.08 11.87 -12.72
CA TYR A 212 16.79 12.41 -11.58
C TYR A 212 17.65 13.59 -12.01
N ASP A 213 17.51 14.73 -11.34
CA ASP A 213 18.41 15.87 -11.50
C ASP A 213 19.58 15.73 -10.53
N VAL A 214 20.72 15.30 -11.06
CA VAL A 214 21.94 15.04 -10.27
C VAL A 214 22.90 16.23 -10.31
N THR A 215 22.50 17.37 -10.87
CA THR A 215 23.37 18.54 -11.10
C THR A 215 24.11 18.98 -9.84
N THR A 216 23.40 19.07 -8.71
CA THR A 216 24.00 19.47 -7.43
C THR A 216 24.79 18.36 -6.75
N TYR A 217 24.53 17.09 -7.10
CA TYR A 217 25.11 15.92 -6.44
C TYR A 217 26.40 15.43 -7.09
N MET A 218 26.66 15.74 -8.36
CA MET A 218 27.83 15.23 -9.09
C MET A 218 29.17 15.49 -8.39
N LYS A 219 29.29 16.58 -7.62
CA LYS A 219 30.51 16.92 -6.87
C LYS A 219 30.71 16.08 -5.60
N ASP A 220 29.60 15.58 -5.06
CA ASP A 220 29.58 14.78 -3.84
C ASP A 220 29.58 13.26 -4.14
N HIS A 221 29.51 12.88 -5.43
CA HIS A 221 29.52 11.48 -5.82
C HIS A 221 30.90 10.83 -5.57
N PRO A 222 30.97 9.69 -4.86
CA PRO A 222 32.24 9.04 -4.51
C PRO A 222 33.12 8.64 -5.70
N GLY A 223 32.53 8.41 -6.88
CA GLY A 223 33.24 8.09 -8.12
C GLY A 223 33.75 9.32 -8.89
N GLY A 224 33.47 10.52 -8.40
CA GLY A 224 33.80 11.80 -9.04
C GLY A 224 32.80 12.19 -10.14
N SER A 225 32.72 13.50 -10.42
CA SER A 225 31.72 14.07 -11.34
C SER A 225 31.81 13.51 -12.75
N ASP A 226 33.02 13.21 -13.24
CA ASP A 226 33.25 12.64 -14.56
C ASP A 226 32.59 11.26 -14.74
N SER A 227 32.47 10.47 -13.66
CA SER A 227 31.87 9.13 -13.70
C SER A 227 30.35 9.17 -13.96
N ILE A 228 29.68 10.24 -13.53
CA ILE A 228 28.26 10.49 -13.79
C ILE A 228 28.07 11.21 -15.14
N LEU A 229 28.91 12.22 -15.42
CA LEU A 229 28.72 13.12 -16.57
C LEU A 229 28.72 12.39 -17.91
N VAL A 230 29.49 11.30 -18.05
CA VAL A 230 29.49 10.43 -19.24
C VAL A 230 28.08 9.89 -19.60
N TYR A 231 27.20 9.83 -18.61
CA TYR A 231 25.84 9.34 -18.74
C TYR A 231 24.76 10.43 -18.72
N GLY A 232 25.14 11.72 -18.67
CA GLY A 232 24.18 12.82 -18.70
C GLY A 232 23.19 12.70 -19.85
N GLY A 233 21.90 12.79 -19.53
CA GLY A 233 20.78 12.67 -20.46
C GLY A 233 20.48 11.24 -20.94
N LYS A 234 20.96 10.19 -20.25
CA LYS A 234 20.80 8.78 -20.64
C LYS A 234 20.14 7.93 -19.56
N ASP A 235 19.67 6.74 -19.97
CA ASP A 235 19.27 5.66 -19.07
C ASP A 235 20.47 4.90 -18.55
N VAL A 236 20.60 4.89 -17.23
CA VAL A 236 21.70 4.27 -16.50
C VAL A 236 21.21 3.19 -15.55
N SER A 237 19.95 2.75 -15.65
CA SER A 237 19.35 1.78 -14.72
C SER A 237 20.26 0.58 -14.51
N GLN A 238 20.73 -0.05 -15.60
CA GLN A 238 21.63 -1.19 -15.53
C GLN A 238 22.96 -0.87 -14.83
N VAL A 239 23.59 0.26 -15.16
CA VAL A 239 24.90 0.63 -14.62
C VAL A 239 24.79 1.05 -13.15
N PHE A 240 23.72 1.76 -12.79
CA PHE A 240 23.45 2.19 -11.43
C PHE A 240 23.38 0.98 -10.50
N TRP A 241 22.61 -0.04 -10.87
CA TRP A 241 22.42 -1.26 -10.07
C TRP A 241 23.65 -2.19 -10.04
N LEU A 242 24.53 -2.11 -11.03
CA LEU A 242 25.76 -2.91 -11.03
C LEU A 242 26.85 -2.37 -10.10
N VAL A 243 26.80 -1.07 -9.76
CA VAL A 243 27.92 -0.36 -9.12
C VAL A 243 27.60 0.13 -7.70
N HIS A 244 26.32 0.36 -7.38
CA HIS A 244 25.91 1.00 -6.13
C HIS A 244 25.20 0.02 -5.16
N ALA A 245 25.41 0.20 -3.86
CA ALA A 245 24.80 -0.59 -2.78
C ALA A 245 23.44 -0.01 -2.31
N MET A 246 22.76 -0.67 -1.36
CA MET A 246 21.41 -0.34 -0.89
C MET A 246 21.25 1.07 -0.29
N ASP A 247 22.32 1.66 0.24
CA ASP A 247 22.33 3.01 0.80
C ASP A 247 22.23 4.12 -0.27
N ALA A 248 22.81 3.88 -1.45
CA ALA A 248 22.69 4.78 -2.60
C ALA A 248 21.25 4.86 -3.14
N THR A 249 20.46 3.80 -2.95
CA THR A 249 19.04 3.73 -3.34
C THR A 249 18.17 4.72 -2.57
N GLU A 250 18.42 4.90 -1.27
CA GLU A 250 17.67 5.87 -0.47
C GLU A 250 18.11 7.31 -0.77
N MET A 251 19.38 7.49 -1.14
CA MET A 251 19.92 8.79 -1.47
C MET A 251 19.40 9.31 -2.82
N LYS A 252 19.29 8.45 -3.85
CA LYS A 252 18.82 8.86 -5.19
C LYS A 252 17.42 9.47 -5.16
N GLU A 253 16.54 9.00 -4.28
CA GLU A 253 15.15 9.46 -4.16
C GLU A 253 15.06 10.97 -3.89
N ARG A 254 16.08 11.59 -3.29
CA ARG A 254 16.16 13.04 -3.04
C ARG A 254 16.31 13.88 -4.31
N PHE A 255 16.77 13.25 -5.39
CA PHE A 255 17.09 13.89 -6.65
C PHE A 255 16.06 13.56 -7.74
N CYS A 256 15.03 12.76 -7.43
CA CYS A 256 13.98 12.41 -8.38
C CYS A 256 13.11 13.64 -8.69
N ILE A 257 13.04 14.00 -9.97
CA ILE A 257 12.29 15.17 -10.47
C ILE A 257 11.06 14.77 -11.30
N GLY A 258 10.92 13.50 -11.69
CA GLY A 258 9.78 13.05 -12.48
C GLY A 258 9.96 11.67 -13.09
N THR A 259 9.20 11.40 -14.15
CA THR A 259 9.22 10.11 -14.87
C THR A 259 9.42 10.38 -16.36
N VAL A 260 10.04 9.44 -17.09
CA VAL A 260 10.15 9.55 -18.54
C VAL A 260 8.75 9.55 -19.14
N MET A 261 8.46 10.48 -20.06
CA MET A 261 7.24 10.45 -20.85
C MET A 261 7.20 9.13 -21.58
N PRO A 262 6.12 8.35 -21.43
CA PRO A 262 5.94 7.17 -22.23
C PRO A 262 6.00 7.55 -23.71
N SER A 263 6.87 6.89 -24.46
CA SER A 263 6.86 7.00 -25.92
C SER A 263 5.44 6.71 -26.42
N SER A 264 4.99 7.43 -27.44
CA SER A 264 3.64 7.37 -28.02
C SER A 264 3.25 6.00 -28.60
N SER A 265 4.03 4.96 -28.34
CA SER A 265 3.71 3.56 -28.58
C SER A 265 3.19 2.79 -27.35
N SER A 266 3.16 3.33 -26.13
CA SER A 266 2.77 2.49 -24.98
C SER A 266 2.28 3.15 -23.68
N ILE A 267 1.57 4.29 -23.70
CA ILE A 267 0.57 4.61 -22.65
C ILE A 267 -0.67 5.24 -23.31
N LYS A 268 -1.67 4.40 -23.59
CA LYS A 268 -3.06 4.86 -23.58
C LYS A 268 -3.41 5.11 -22.12
N ASN A 269 -3.93 6.29 -21.81
CA ASN A 269 -4.66 6.57 -20.58
C ASN A 269 -5.89 5.63 -20.55
N THR A 270 -5.74 4.39 -20.09
CA THR A 270 -6.87 3.46 -19.96
C THR A 270 -7.53 3.76 -18.63
N LYS A 271 -8.54 4.63 -18.70
CA LYS A 271 -9.55 4.84 -17.68
C LYS A 271 -10.06 3.47 -17.21
N SER A 272 -9.51 2.94 -16.12
CA SER A 272 -10.01 1.71 -15.48
C SER A 272 -11.40 2.03 -14.93
N ASP A 273 -12.37 1.19 -15.25
CA ASP A 273 -13.72 1.32 -14.71
C ASP A 273 -13.83 0.70 -13.31
N LEU A 274 -12.82 -0.08 -12.88
CA LEU A 274 -12.68 -0.53 -11.49
C LEU A 274 -12.35 0.64 -10.56
N ASN A 275 -12.70 0.51 -9.27
CA ASN A 275 -12.42 1.54 -8.28
C ASN A 275 -11.88 0.94 -6.96
N PRO A 276 -10.64 1.28 -6.55
CA PRO A 276 -10.03 0.70 -5.35
C PRO A 276 -10.59 1.30 -4.05
N LYS A 277 -11.27 2.45 -4.11
CA LYS A 277 -11.80 3.16 -2.93
C LYS A 277 -13.26 2.84 -2.64
N ARG A 278 -14.08 2.63 -3.67
CA ARG A 278 -15.54 2.39 -3.52
C ARG A 278 -16.01 1.18 -4.30
N PHE A 279 -17.11 0.59 -3.84
CA PHE A 279 -17.82 -0.43 -4.58
C PHE A 279 -18.52 0.16 -5.81
N ILE A 280 -18.36 -0.50 -6.95
CA ILE A 280 -19.09 -0.25 -8.20
C ILE A 280 -20.02 -1.42 -8.51
N LYS A 281 -20.91 -1.23 -9.49
CA LYS A 281 -21.83 -2.28 -9.95
C LYS A 281 -21.20 -3.07 -11.10
N ALA A 282 -21.20 -4.40 -10.99
CA ALA A 282 -20.77 -5.31 -12.03
C ALA A 282 -21.95 -6.19 -12.44
N HIS A 283 -22.26 -6.24 -13.73
CA HIS A 283 -23.42 -6.96 -14.25
C HIS A 283 -23.02 -8.38 -14.66
N LEU A 284 -23.69 -9.40 -14.13
CA LEU A 284 -23.47 -10.78 -14.52
C LEU A 284 -23.96 -11.02 -15.95
N ILE A 285 -23.04 -11.17 -16.90
CA ILE A 285 -23.35 -11.37 -18.31
C ILE A 285 -23.36 -12.84 -18.73
N LYS A 286 -22.66 -13.70 -17.98
CA LYS A 286 -22.64 -15.15 -18.27
C LYS A 286 -22.30 -15.93 -17.02
N LYS A 287 -22.95 -17.08 -16.86
CA LYS A 287 -22.63 -18.08 -15.84
C LYS A 287 -22.66 -19.46 -16.45
N VAL A 288 -21.66 -20.28 -16.13
CA VAL A 288 -21.52 -21.66 -16.62
C VAL A 288 -21.17 -22.56 -15.45
N ASN A 289 -21.86 -23.68 -15.29
CA ASN A 289 -21.45 -24.73 -14.36
C ASN A 289 -20.35 -25.54 -15.03
N LEU A 290 -19.13 -25.49 -14.47
CA LEU A 290 -17.99 -26.24 -15.01
C LEU A 290 -18.04 -27.71 -14.55
N ASN A 291 -18.43 -27.93 -13.30
CA ASN A 291 -18.64 -29.27 -12.74
C ASN A 291 -19.68 -29.21 -11.60
N HIS A 292 -19.70 -30.23 -10.72
CA HIS A 292 -20.71 -30.38 -9.66
C HIS A 292 -20.70 -29.29 -8.57
N ASP A 293 -19.58 -28.59 -8.40
CA ASP A 293 -19.38 -27.57 -7.37
C ASP A 293 -18.55 -26.37 -7.83
N THR A 294 -18.27 -26.23 -9.12
CA THR A 294 -17.48 -25.13 -9.67
C THR A 294 -18.24 -24.40 -10.77
N ILE A 295 -18.24 -23.08 -10.70
CA ILE A 295 -18.90 -22.19 -11.66
C ILE A 295 -17.88 -21.22 -12.27
N SER A 296 -18.04 -20.92 -13.56
CA SER A 296 -17.45 -19.74 -14.18
C SER A 296 -18.50 -18.64 -14.25
N MET A 297 -18.13 -17.41 -13.89
CA MET A 297 -18.99 -16.23 -13.95
C MET A 297 -18.26 -15.08 -14.63
N ARG A 298 -18.90 -14.46 -15.62
CA ARG A 298 -18.39 -13.27 -16.30
C ARG A 298 -19.21 -12.04 -15.93
N PHE A 299 -18.53 -11.00 -15.47
CA PHE A 299 -19.13 -9.74 -15.06
C PHE A 299 -18.65 -8.60 -15.93
N LYS A 300 -19.58 -7.79 -16.47
CA LYS A 300 -19.28 -6.54 -17.17
C LYS A 300 -19.21 -5.40 -16.14
N VAL A 301 -18.05 -4.75 -16.05
CA VAL A 301 -17.79 -3.61 -15.14
C VAL A 301 -17.74 -2.27 -15.86
N GLY A 302 -17.46 -2.29 -17.17
CA GLY A 302 -17.34 -1.08 -17.98
C GLY A 302 -16.77 -1.38 -19.36
N ASN A 303 -15.98 -0.46 -19.89
CA ASN A 303 -15.24 -0.62 -21.14
C ASN A 303 -13.85 -1.22 -20.93
N VAL A 304 -13.20 -0.93 -19.80
CA VAL A 304 -11.85 -1.44 -19.47
C VAL A 304 -11.79 -1.78 -17.98
N THR A 305 -11.40 -3.01 -17.64
CA THR A 305 -11.22 -3.44 -16.25
C THR A 305 -10.02 -2.75 -15.64
N GLY A 306 -8.89 -2.66 -16.36
CA GLY A 306 -7.62 -2.16 -15.85
C GLY A 306 -7.09 -3.03 -14.70
N MET A 307 -7.39 -4.32 -14.70
CA MET A 307 -7.00 -5.27 -13.66
C MET A 307 -5.50 -5.58 -13.72
N PRO A 308 -4.71 -5.23 -12.70
CA PRO A 308 -3.30 -5.60 -12.67
C PRO A 308 -3.12 -7.10 -12.38
N ILE A 309 -2.07 -7.70 -12.92
CA ILE A 309 -1.73 -9.10 -12.69
C ILE A 309 -1.14 -9.28 -11.30
N GLY A 310 -1.64 -10.22 -10.51
CA GLY A 310 -1.28 -10.45 -9.11
C GLY A 310 -2.28 -9.84 -8.10
N GLN A 311 -3.18 -8.96 -8.55
CA GLN A 311 -4.21 -8.36 -7.69
C GLN A 311 -5.54 -9.10 -7.80
N HIS A 312 -6.46 -8.76 -6.88
CA HIS A 312 -7.82 -9.29 -6.83
C HIS A 312 -8.86 -8.17 -6.67
N VAL A 313 -10.13 -8.53 -6.73
CA VAL A 313 -11.25 -7.64 -6.38
C VAL A 313 -12.00 -8.18 -5.18
N LEU A 314 -12.74 -7.30 -4.51
CA LEU A 314 -13.63 -7.62 -3.41
C LEU A 314 -15.07 -7.63 -3.91
N PHE A 315 -15.77 -8.75 -3.71
CA PHE A 315 -17.22 -8.83 -3.86
C PHE A 315 -17.92 -8.46 -2.57
N GLY A 316 -18.92 -7.60 -2.65
CA GLY A 316 -19.76 -7.16 -1.53
C GLY A 316 -21.23 -7.48 -1.79
N ALA A 317 -21.90 -8.10 -0.81
CA ALA A 317 -23.33 -8.36 -0.88
C ALA A 317 -23.98 -8.41 0.51
N MET A 318 -25.24 -8.00 0.59
CA MET A 318 -26.09 -8.25 1.76
C MET A 318 -26.64 -9.69 1.67
N ILE A 319 -26.26 -10.54 2.62
CA ILE A 319 -26.64 -11.97 2.68
C ILE A 319 -27.19 -12.24 4.08
N ASN A 320 -28.48 -12.59 4.19
CA ASN A 320 -29.14 -12.88 5.47
C ASN A 320 -28.92 -11.79 6.55
N ASN A 321 -29.06 -10.52 6.16
CA ASN A 321 -28.81 -9.32 6.97
C ASN A 321 -27.36 -9.01 7.34
N ASP A 322 -26.39 -9.82 6.90
CA ASP A 322 -24.97 -9.52 7.04
C ASP A 322 -24.43 -8.90 5.74
N TYR A 323 -23.63 -7.82 5.86
CA TYR A 323 -22.83 -7.35 4.72
C TYR A 323 -21.56 -8.18 4.61
N VAL A 324 -21.51 -9.08 3.63
CA VAL A 324 -20.40 -10.03 3.42
C VAL A 324 -19.49 -9.50 2.33
N VAL A 325 -18.19 -9.39 2.63
CA VAL A 325 -17.15 -9.01 1.68
C VAL A 325 -16.12 -10.14 1.53
N ARG A 326 -15.79 -10.54 0.29
CA ARG A 326 -14.80 -11.60 0.02
C ARG A 326 -13.92 -11.28 -1.18
N PRO A 327 -12.61 -11.63 -1.13
CA PRO A 327 -11.70 -11.47 -2.26
C PRO A 327 -11.91 -12.57 -3.30
N TYR A 328 -11.81 -12.20 -4.57
CA TYR A 328 -11.77 -13.10 -5.72
C TYR A 328 -10.78 -12.60 -6.76
N THR A 329 -9.88 -13.47 -7.21
CA THR A 329 -8.94 -13.15 -8.28
C THR A 329 -9.55 -13.54 -9.63
N PRO A 330 -9.71 -12.59 -10.57
CA PRO A 330 -10.23 -12.90 -11.89
C PRO A 330 -9.21 -13.74 -12.68
N THR A 331 -9.71 -14.69 -13.46
CA THR A 331 -8.92 -15.51 -14.40
C THR A 331 -8.86 -14.89 -15.80
N TYR A 332 -9.58 -13.77 -16.02
CA TYR A 332 -9.63 -12.97 -17.25
C TYR A 332 -10.03 -11.53 -16.92
N PRO A 333 -9.50 -10.50 -17.61
CA PRO A 333 -8.52 -10.58 -18.70
C PRO A 333 -7.09 -10.73 -18.18
N ILE A 334 -6.19 -11.26 -19.02
CA ILE A 334 -4.75 -11.33 -18.72
C ILE A 334 -3.97 -10.31 -19.55
N HIS A 335 -4.36 -10.14 -20.82
CA HIS A 335 -3.70 -9.23 -21.75
C HIS A 335 -4.55 -7.99 -22.03
N GLN A 336 -3.90 -6.87 -22.35
CA GLN A 336 -4.59 -5.60 -22.57
C GLN A 336 -5.56 -5.65 -23.77
N ASN A 337 -5.25 -6.45 -24.80
CA ASN A 337 -6.11 -6.65 -25.97
C ASN A 337 -7.35 -7.52 -25.68
N GLU A 338 -7.36 -8.25 -24.55
CA GLU A 338 -8.52 -9.00 -24.07
C GLU A 338 -9.45 -8.11 -23.20
N ASP A 339 -8.95 -6.97 -22.72
CA ASP A 339 -9.69 -6.15 -21.76
C ASP A 339 -10.81 -5.34 -22.43
N GLU A 340 -11.97 -5.98 -22.48
CA GLU A 340 -13.23 -5.40 -22.92
C GLU A 340 -14.11 -5.00 -21.72
N GLY A 341 -13.53 -4.74 -20.55
CA GLY A 341 -14.29 -4.39 -19.34
C GLY A 341 -15.09 -5.55 -18.76
N VAL A 342 -14.65 -6.80 -19.02
CA VAL A 342 -15.25 -8.03 -18.52
C VAL A 342 -14.26 -8.76 -17.62
N LEU A 343 -14.70 -9.14 -16.42
CA LEU A 343 -13.95 -10.00 -15.51
C LEU A 343 -14.55 -11.41 -15.50
N GLU A 344 -13.71 -12.45 -15.62
CA GLU A 344 -14.13 -13.85 -15.42
C GLU A 344 -13.60 -14.39 -14.11
N PHE A 345 -14.43 -15.12 -13.39
CA PHE A 345 -14.08 -15.76 -12.13
C PHE A 345 -14.44 -17.23 -12.19
N VAL A 346 -13.51 -18.09 -11.78
CA VAL A 346 -13.75 -19.51 -11.53
C VAL A 346 -13.89 -19.72 -10.04
N ILE A 347 -15.06 -20.17 -9.60
CA ILE A 347 -15.47 -20.14 -8.19
C ILE A 347 -15.94 -21.53 -7.77
N LYS A 348 -15.34 -22.04 -6.69
CA LYS A 348 -15.82 -23.23 -5.99
C LYS A 348 -16.97 -22.86 -5.04
N VAL A 349 -18.08 -23.58 -5.16
CA VAL A 349 -19.32 -23.42 -4.41
C VAL A 349 -19.30 -24.35 -3.21
N TYR A 350 -19.19 -23.77 -2.02
CA TYR A 350 -19.15 -24.52 -0.76
C TYR A 350 -20.57 -24.72 -0.26
N LYS A 351 -21.23 -25.80 -0.69
CA LYS A 351 -22.59 -26.13 -0.24
C LYS A 351 -22.61 -26.53 1.23
N GLU A 352 -23.75 -26.33 1.88
CA GLU A 352 -23.96 -26.82 3.23
C GLU A 352 -23.90 -28.35 3.26
N THR A 353 -23.26 -28.89 4.30
CA THR A 353 -23.20 -30.32 4.58
C THR A 353 -23.71 -30.55 6.00
N LYS A 354 -24.01 -31.81 6.36
CA LYS A 354 -24.46 -32.16 7.72
C LYS A 354 -23.56 -31.63 8.83
N ASN A 355 -22.27 -31.45 8.55
CA ASN A 355 -21.25 -31.12 9.55
C ASN A 355 -20.66 -29.71 9.39
N LYS A 356 -20.96 -28.99 8.29
CA LYS A 356 -20.38 -27.67 8.01
C LYS A 356 -21.40 -26.77 7.30
N PRO A 357 -21.58 -25.52 7.76
CA PRO A 357 -22.42 -24.55 7.06
C PRO A 357 -21.83 -24.23 5.67
N GLY A 358 -22.69 -23.90 4.72
CA GLY A 358 -22.26 -23.48 3.38
C GLY A 358 -21.52 -22.14 3.39
N GLY A 359 -20.71 -21.90 2.37
CA GLY A 359 -20.03 -20.63 2.16
C GLY A 359 -21.02 -19.53 1.77
N LYS A 360 -21.18 -18.51 2.62
CA LYS A 360 -22.14 -17.40 2.40
C LYS A 360 -22.05 -16.81 0.98
N MET A 361 -20.87 -16.31 0.60
CA MET A 361 -20.69 -15.63 -0.69
C MET A 361 -20.72 -16.59 -1.89
N SER A 362 -20.11 -17.77 -1.80
CA SER A 362 -20.08 -18.70 -2.93
C SER A 362 -21.46 -19.32 -3.22
N CYS A 363 -22.27 -19.59 -2.19
CA CYS A 363 -23.68 -19.96 -2.38
C CYS A 363 -24.49 -18.81 -2.98
N TYR A 364 -24.30 -17.57 -2.52
CA TYR A 364 -24.97 -16.40 -3.09
C TYR A 364 -24.67 -16.23 -4.60
N LEU A 365 -23.39 -16.32 -4.98
CA LEU A 365 -22.95 -16.31 -6.39
C LEU A 365 -23.55 -17.48 -7.19
N ASN A 366 -23.69 -18.64 -6.56
CA ASN A 366 -24.33 -19.80 -7.17
C ASN A 366 -25.85 -19.63 -7.37
N GLU A 367 -26.50 -18.69 -6.69
CA GLU A 367 -27.92 -18.37 -6.89
C GLU A 367 -28.15 -17.26 -7.91
N MET A 368 -27.14 -16.40 -8.14
CA MET A 368 -27.22 -15.32 -9.12
C MET A 368 -27.58 -15.84 -10.52
N LYS A 369 -28.41 -15.06 -11.21
CA LYS A 369 -28.87 -15.25 -12.58
C LYS A 369 -28.28 -14.19 -13.48
N GLN A 370 -28.15 -14.52 -14.76
CA GLN A 370 -27.69 -13.55 -15.77
C GLN A 370 -28.58 -12.30 -15.74
N GLY A 371 -27.95 -11.13 -15.72
CA GLY A 371 -28.58 -9.83 -15.53
C GLY A 371 -28.44 -9.27 -14.10
N ASP A 372 -28.20 -10.12 -13.11
CA ASP A 372 -28.02 -9.70 -11.71
C ASP A 372 -26.76 -8.83 -11.54
N VAL A 373 -26.74 -8.05 -10.46
CA VAL A 373 -25.67 -7.08 -10.16
C VAL A 373 -24.90 -7.52 -8.92
N MET A 374 -23.57 -7.55 -9.01
CA MET A 374 -22.64 -7.72 -7.90
C MET A 374 -21.96 -6.39 -7.57
N GLN A 375 -21.74 -6.11 -6.29
CA GLN A 375 -20.88 -4.98 -5.91
C GLN A 375 -19.42 -5.42 -5.94
N VAL A 376 -18.58 -4.67 -6.67
CA VAL A 376 -17.15 -4.98 -6.84
C VAL A 376 -16.32 -3.78 -6.41
N LYS A 377 -15.27 -3.99 -5.61
CA LYS A 377 -14.27 -2.98 -5.23
C LYS A 377 -12.88 -3.51 -5.54
N GLY A 378 -12.04 -2.72 -6.16
CA GLY A 378 -10.68 -3.13 -6.53
C GLY A 378 -10.13 -2.29 -7.67
N PRO A 379 -8.93 -2.60 -8.18
CA PRO A 379 -8.09 -3.73 -7.77
C PRO A 379 -7.46 -3.53 -6.38
N THR A 380 -7.08 -4.61 -5.72
CA THR A 380 -6.41 -4.63 -4.41
C THR A 380 -5.46 -5.83 -4.32
N GLY A 381 -4.46 -5.75 -3.46
CA GLY A 381 -3.49 -6.83 -3.25
C GLY A 381 -2.05 -6.30 -3.32
N PRO A 382 -1.14 -6.87 -2.52
CA PRO A 382 0.22 -6.36 -2.41
C PRO A 382 1.16 -6.83 -3.53
N ILE A 383 0.77 -7.87 -4.28
CA ILE A 383 1.59 -8.52 -5.30
C ILE A 383 1.13 -8.06 -6.68
N LEU A 384 2.10 -7.64 -7.50
CA LEU A 384 1.93 -7.28 -8.90
C LEU A 384 3.00 -7.99 -9.72
N TYR A 385 2.60 -8.63 -10.81
CA TYR A 385 3.52 -9.14 -11.81
C TYR A 385 3.51 -8.22 -13.03
N HIS A 386 4.69 -7.74 -13.42
CA HIS A 386 4.83 -6.86 -14.57
C HIS A 386 5.15 -7.69 -15.81
N GLN A 387 6.44 -8.04 -15.96
CA GLN A 387 6.97 -8.84 -17.06
C GLN A 387 8.40 -9.27 -16.73
N ASN A 388 8.88 -10.32 -17.38
CA ASN A 388 10.27 -10.78 -17.35
C ASN A 388 10.76 -11.00 -15.92
N GLY A 389 9.92 -11.56 -15.06
CA GLY A 389 10.27 -11.88 -13.69
C GLY A 389 10.26 -10.69 -12.73
N MET A 390 9.82 -9.51 -13.17
CA MET A 390 9.70 -8.34 -12.31
C MET A 390 8.37 -8.37 -11.57
N LEU A 391 8.44 -8.44 -10.23
CA LEU A 391 7.30 -8.30 -9.34
C LEU A 391 7.40 -7.00 -8.54
N THR A 392 6.25 -6.47 -8.14
CA THR A 392 6.16 -5.52 -7.02
C THR A 392 5.40 -6.18 -5.89
N ILE A 393 6.03 -6.28 -4.73
CA ILE A 393 5.45 -6.92 -3.56
C ILE A 393 5.58 -5.95 -2.39
N HIS A 394 4.45 -5.55 -1.80
CA HIS A 394 4.41 -4.51 -0.74
C HIS A 394 5.17 -3.22 -1.14
N ASN A 395 5.02 -2.78 -2.40
CA ASN A 395 5.72 -1.63 -3.00
C ASN A 395 7.24 -1.76 -3.15
N LYS A 396 7.81 -2.96 -2.93
CA LYS A 396 9.21 -3.28 -3.22
C LYS A 396 9.31 -4.00 -4.56
N SER A 397 10.31 -3.65 -5.37
CA SER A 397 10.58 -4.38 -6.61
C SER A 397 11.40 -5.63 -6.31
N VAL A 398 10.97 -6.77 -6.85
CA VAL A 398 11.62 -8.07 -6.66
C VAL A 398 11.82 -8.69 -8.04
N LYS A 399 13.02 -9.20 -8.31
CA LYS A 399 13.33 -9.95 -9.52
C LYS A 399 13.30 -11.44 -9.20
N ALA A 400 12.49 -12.19 -9.94
CA ALA A 400 12.47 -13.64 -9.91
C ALA A 400 12.83 -14.19 -11.29
N LEU A 401 13.90 -14.98 -11.40
CA LEU A 401 14.11 -15.82 -12.59
C LEU A 401 13.35 -17.14 -12.47
N GLN A 402 13.07 -17.55 -11.23
CA GLN A 402 12.38 -18.77 -10.88
C GLN A 402 11.22 -18.45 -9.92
N LEU A 403 10.01 -18.86 -10.29
CA LEU A 403 8.81 -18.76 -9.47
C LEU A 403 8.39 -20.15 -9.02
N ASN A 404 8.42 -20.35 -7.71
CA ASN A 404 7.77 -21.47 -7.05
C ASN A 404 6.37 -21.06 -6.64
N MET A 405 5.36 -21.84 -7.01
CA MET A 405 3.95 -21.55 -6.67
C MET A 405 3.38 -22.70 -5.86
N ILE A 406 2.81 -22.41 -4.69
CA ILE A 406 2.17 -23.40 -3.83
C ILE A 406 0.72 -23.00 -3.64
N ALA A 407 -0.20 -23.77 -4.22
CA ALA A 407 -1.63 -23.46 -4.14
C ALA A 407 -2.43 -24.59 -3.46
N GLY A 408 -3.48 -24.20 -2.74
CA GLY A 408 -4.48 -25.12 -2.19
C GLY A 408 -5.89 -24.76 -2.66
N GLY A 409 -6.59 -25.68 -3.32
CA GLY A 409 -7.97 -25.49 -3.75
C GLY A 409 -8.17 -24.23 -4.61
N THR A 410 -8.99 -23.27 -4.15
CA THR A 410 -9.29 -22.01 -4.87
C THR A 410 -8.11 -21.03 -4.95
N GLY A 411 -7.03 -21.26 -4.19
CA GLY A 411 -5.81 -20.46 -4.26
C GLY A 411 -5.04 -20.55 -5.58
N ILE A 412 -5.50 -21.39 -6.52
CA ILE A 412 -4.96 -21.44 -7.89
C ILE A 412 -5.18 -20.14 -8.67
N THR A 413 -6.27 -19.42 -8.42
CA THR A 413 -6.67 -18.27 -9.26
C THR A 413 -5.64 -17.14 -9.35
N PRO A 414 -4.99 -16.67 -8.26
CA PRO A 414 -3.87 -15.73 -8.38
C PRO A 414 -2.66 -16.32 -9.10
N MET A 415 -2.34 -17.59 -8.87
CA MET A 415 -1.25 -18.27 -9.56
C MET A 415 -1.50 -18.34 -11.06
N PHE A 416 -2.71 -18.72 -11.46
CA PHE A 416 -3.12 -18.85 -12.85
C PHE A 416 -3.02 -17.53 -13.61
N GLN A 417 -3.34 -16.40 -12.96
CA GLN A 417 -3.19 -15.08 -13.56
C GLN A 417 -1.73 -14.78 -13.93
N ILE A 418 -0.80 -15.08 -13.01
CA ILE A 418 0.64 -14.90 -13.23
C ILE A 418 1.18 -15.91 -14.25
N ILE A 419 0.81 -17.19 -14.14
CA ILE A 419 1.22 -18.25 -15.06
C ILE A 419 0.87 -17.87 -16.49
N ARG A 420 -0.39 -17.48 -16.76
CA ARG A 420 -0.79 -17.05 -18.11
C ARG A 420 -0.03 -15.82 -18.55
N LYS A 421 0.16 -14.83 -17.68
CA LYS A 421 0.91 -13.61 -18.00
C LYS A 421 2.34 -13.91 -18.44
N VAL A 422 3.05 -14.78 -17.71
CA VAL A 422 4.42 -15.20 -18.01
C VAL A 422 4.47 -15.94 -19.34
N LEU A 423 3.67 -17.01 -19.49
CA LEU A 423 3.79 -17.94 -20.62
C LEU A 423 3.25 -17.38 -21.94
N GLU A 424 2.27 -16.48 -21.88
CA GLU A 424 1.63 -15.94 -23.08
C GLU A 424 2.26 -14.60 -23.53
N CYS A 425 3.11 -13.96 -22.72
CA CYS A 425 3.87 -12.78 -23.14
C CYS A 425 5.16 -13.16 -23.86
N SER A 426 5.39 -12.61 -25.05
CA SER A 426 6.65 -12.82 -25.77
C SER A 426 7.84 -12.21 -25.03
N GLY A 427 8.92 -12.97 -24.88
CA GLY A 427 10.20 -12.52 -24.31
C GLY A 427 10.31 -12.65 -22.79
N ASP A 428 9.32 -13.26 -22.14
CA ASP A 428 9.38 -13.57 -20.72
C ASP A 428 9.90 -15.00 -20.52
N ASP A 429 11.12 -15.13 -20.02
CA ASP A 429 11.79 -16.42 -19.81
C ASP A 429 11.71 -16.89 -18.34
N THR A 430 10.84 -16.29 -17.52
CA THR A 430 10.68 -16.67 -16.11
C THR A 430 10.25 -18.14 -16.00
N LEU A 431 10.99 -18.94 -15.23
CA LEU A 431 10.67 -20.35 -15.02
C LEU A 431 9.67 -20.53 -13.88
N ILE A 432 8.70 -21.43 -14.03
CA ILE A 432 7.64 -21.66 -13.06
C ILE A 432 7.57 -23.14 -12.69
N LYS A 433 7.66 -23.43 -11.39
CA LYS A 433 7.32 -24.72 -10.79
C LYS A 433 6.17 -24.55 -9.81
N MET A 434 5.17 -25.39 -9.93
CA MET A 434 3.98 -25.32 -9.11
C MET A 434 3.71 -26.63 -8.37
N VAL A 435 3.36 -26.54 -7.09
CA VAL A 435 2.74 -27.63 -6.33
C VAL A 435 1.29 -27.24 -6.04
N TYR A 436 0.33 -28.04 -6.52
CA TYR A 436 -1.09 -27.74 -6.42
C TYR A 436 -1.85 -28.84 -5.65
N ALA A 437 -2.39 -28.48 -4.49
CA ALA A 437 -3.05 -29.39 -3.57
C ALA A 437 -4.59 -29.31 -3.59
N ASN A 438 -5.25 -30.46 -3.70
CA ASN A 438 -6.71 -30.63 -3.71
C ASN A 438 -7.11 -31.89 -2.92
N ASN A 439 -8.39 -32.08 -2.60
CA ASN A 439 -8.81 -33.30 -1.91
C ASN A 439 -8.84 -34.50 -2.85
N THR A 440 -9.50 -34.37 -4.01
CA THR A 440 -9.63 -35.42 -5.02
C THR A 440 -9.24 -34.91 -6.41
N LEU A 441 -9.16 -35.82 -7.39
CA LEU A 441 -8.85 -35.49 -8.78
C LEU A 441 -9.92 -34.60 -9.42
N GLU A 442 -11.18 -34.82 -9.08
CA GLU A 442 -12.34 -34.07 -9.59
C GLU A 442 -12.40 -32.64 -9.04
N ASP A 443 -11.70 -32.39 -7.92
CA ASP A 443 -11.63 -31.10 -7.25
C ASP A 443 -10.58 -30.16 -7.86
N ILE A 444 -9.75 -30.62 -8.80
CA ILE A 444 -8.70 -29.80 -9.42
C ILE A 444 -9.35 -28.74 -10.32
N LEU A 445 -9.30 -27.49 -9.87
CA LEU A 445 -9.77 -26.35 -10.63
C LEU A 445 -8.78 -26.04 -11.76
N LEU A 446 -9.29 -25.65 -12.93
CA LEU A 446 -8.49 -25.29 -14.11
C LEU A 446 -7.53 -26.40 -14.59
N LYS A 447 -7.82 -27.68 -14.27
CA LYS A 447 -6.96 -28.83 -14.59
C LYS A 447 -6.57 -28.87 -16.07
N LYS A 448 -7.58 -28.77 -16.95
CA LYS A 448 -7.38 -28.87 -18.40
C LYS A 448 -6.51 -27.72 -18.92
N GLU A 449 -6.77 -26.51 -18.45
CA GLU A 449 -6.02 -25.31 -18.82
C GLU A 449 -4.56 -25.41 -18.35
N LEU A 450 -4.32 -25.91 -17.12
CA LEU A 450 -2.97 -26.13 -16.61
C LEU A 450 -2.22 -27.21 -17.40
N GLU A 451 -2.88 -28.31 -17.75
CA GLU A 451 -2.29 -29.38 -18.59
C GLU A 451 -1.94 -28.87 -19.99
N GLU A 452 -2.81 -28.07 -20.61
CA GLU A 452 -2.56 -27.45 -21.91
C GLU A 452 -1.36 -26.48 -21.84
N LEU A 453 -1.28 -25.65 -20.80
CA LEU A 453 -0.15 -24.75 -20.59
C LEU A 453 1.15 -25.52 -20.34
N GLN A 454 1.15 -26.54 -19.49
CA GLN A 454 2.33 -27.36 -19.24
C GLN A 454 2.79 -28.08 -20.52
N ASN A 455 1.87 -28.66 -21.29
CA ASN A 455 2.21 -29.35 -22.53
C ASN A 455 2.81 -28.39 -23.58
N LYS A 456 2.26 -27.18 -23.69
CA LYS A 456 2.72 -26.16 -24.63
C LYS A 456 4.05 -25.52 -24.21
N TYR A 457 4.26 -25.30 -22.91
CA TYR A 457 5.41 -24.58 -22.34
C TYR A 457 6.26 -25.46 -21.42
N ASN A 458 6.45 -26.74 -21.77
CA ASN A 458 7.05 -27.76 -20.90
C ASN A 458 8.49 -27.51 -20.42
N LYS A 459 9.21 -26.55 -21.01
CA LYS A 459 10.54 -26.12 -20.56
C LYS A 459 10.49 -24.99 -19.51
N GLN A 460 9.38 -24.28 -19.47
CA GLN A 460 9.20 -23.08 -18.66
C GLN A 460 8.20 -23.28 -17.52
N PHE A 461 7.19 -24.13 -17.70
CA PHE A 461 6.16 -24.37 -16.69
C PHE A 461 6.01 -25.86 -16.37
N PHE A 462 6.04 -26.16 -15.08
CA PHE A 462 5.76 -27.48 -14.52
C PHE A 462 4.78 -27.36 -13.35
N VAL A 463 3.79 -28.25 -13.31
CA VAL A 463 2.83 -28.39 -12.21
C VAL A 463 2.82 -29.83 -11.70
N TRP A 464 2.96 -29.96 -10.39
CA TRP A 464 2.83 -31.21 -9.67
C TRP A 464 1.58 -31.18 -8.79
N HIS A 465 0.79 -32.24 -8.84
CA HIS A 465 -0.45 -32.34 -8.08
C HIS A 465 -0.25 -33.13 -6.79
N VAL A 466 -0.88 -32.67 -5.71
CA VAL A 466 -0.95 -33.36 -4.42
C VAL A 466 -2.42 -33.57 -4.07
N LEU A 467 -2.84 -34.82 -3.90
CA LEU A 467 -4.23 -35.19 -3.62
C LEU A 467 -4.36 -35.80 -2.23
N MET A 468 -5.36 -35.40 -1.46
CA MET A 468 -5.63 -36.04 -0.16
C MET A 468 -6.03 -37.51 -0.32
N GLU A 469 -6.83 -37.80 -1.36
CA GLU A 469 -7.29 -39.14 -1.69
C GLU A 469 -6.60 -39.64 -2.97
N SER A 470 -6.23 -40.92 -3.01
CA SER A 470 -5.66 -41.52 -4.22
C SER A 470 -6.63 -41.42 -5.40
N PRO A 471 -6.19 -40.95 -6.58
CA PRO A 471 -7.05 -40.86 -7.74
C PRO A 471 -7.50 -42.25 -8.20
N LYS A 472 -8.72 -42.33 -8.74
CA LYS A 472 -9.21 -43.57 -9.37
C LYS A 472 -8.46 -43.90 -10.66
N ASP A 473 -8.03 -42.86 -11.37
CA ASP A 473 -7.17 -42.96 -12.53
C ASP A 473 -5.72 -43.20 -12.07
N GLN A 474 -5.23 -44.42 -12.26
CA GLN A 474 -3.89 -44.81 -11.83
C GLN A 474 -2.78 -44.25 -12.73
N ASP A 475 -3.12 -43.77 -13.93
CA ASP A 475 -2.14 -43.16 -14.84
C ASP A 475 -1.85 -41.70 -14.45
N PHE A 476 -2.70 -41.10 -13.61
CA PHE A 476 -2.52 -39.74 -13.13
C PHE A 476 -1.40 -39.66 -12.08
N LYS A 477 -0.26 -39.11 -12.49
CA LYS A 477 0.92 -38.93 -11.62
C LYS A 477 0.70 -37.77 -10.63
N CYS A 478 0.71 -38.10 -9.34
CA CYS A 478 0.58 -37.15 -8.25
C CYS A 478 1.19 -37.71 -6.96
N SER A 479 1.39 -36.85 -5.96
CA SER A 479 1.63 -37.29 -4.59
C SER A 479 0.29 -37.44 -3.85
N VAL A 480 0.22 -38.37 -2.90
CA VAL A 480 -0.97 -38.58 -2.06
C VAL A 480 -0.70 -38.18 -0.61
N GLY A 481 -1.62 -37.41 -0.01
CA GLY A 481 -1.55 -36.93 1.37
C GLY A 481 -1.43 -35.40 1.47
N PHE A 482 -0.83 -34.94 2.56
CA PHE A 482 -0.52 -33.52 2.75
C PHE A 482 0.78 -33.13 2.04
N ILE A 483 0.90 -31.84 1.72
CA ILE A 483 2.20 -31.27 1.33
C ILE A 483 3.20 -31.49 2.46
N ASN A 484 4.42 -31.90 2.11
CA ASN A 484 5.53 -32.07 3.02
C ASN A 484 6.83 -31.63 2.36
N GLU A 485 7.91 -31.61 3.14
CA GLU A 485 9.23 -31.16 2.70
C GLU A 485 9.77 -31.95 1.49
N ASP A 486 9.61 -33.27 1.47
CA ASP A 486 10.12 -34.12 0.38
C ASP A 486 9.47 -33.76 -0.96
N ILE A 487 8.14 -33.60 -0.96
CA ILE A 487 7.38 -33.18 -2.15
C ILE A 487 7.87 -31.81 -2.63
N LEU A 488 8.04 -30.85 -1.72
CA LEU A 488 8.49 -29.51 -2.09
C LEU A 488 9.93 -29.54 -2.63
N ARG A 489 10.85 -30.30 -2.02
CA ARG A 489 12.24 -30.44 -2.49
C ARG A 489 12.33 -31.08 -3.87
N GLU A 490 11.46 -32.05 -4.16
CA GLU A 490 11.44 -32.73 -5.46
C GLU A 490 10.87 -31.82 -6.56
N HIS A 491 9.80 -31.08 -6.25
CA HIS A 491 8.99 -30.42 -7.27
C HIS A 491 9.15 -28.90 -7.36
N LEU A 492 9.89 -28.25 -6.46
CA LEU A 492 10.21 -26.83 -6.53
C LEU A 492 11.68 -26.57 -6.91
N TYR A 493 12.00 -25.32 -7.19
CA TYR A 493 13.39 -24.85 -7.25
C TYR A 493 13.98 -24.75 -5.83
N LYS A 494 15.31 -24.68 -5.74
CA LYS A 494 16.01 -24.52 -4.46
C LYS A 494 16.01 -23.04 -4.07
N ALA A 495 16.16 -22.77 -2.77
CA ALA A 495 16.31 -21.40 -2.30
C ALA A 495 17.61 -20.79 -2.87
N ASP A 496 17.46 -19.68 -3.58
CA ASP A 496 18.54 -18.81 -4.04
C ASP A 496 18.02 -17.38 -4.25
N GLU A 497 18.90 -16.44 -4.58
CA GLU A 497 18.57 -15.02 -4.80
C GLU A 497 17.60 -14.77 -5.96
N ASN A 498 17.44 -15.74 -6.86
CA ASN A 498 16.62 -15.64 -8.06
C ASN A 498 15.26 -16.35 -7.92
N SER A 499 15.04 -17.04 -6.80
CA SER A 499 13.89 -17.91 -6.54
C SER A 499 12.92 -17.25 -5.58
N ILE A 500 11.72 -16.99 -6.07
CA ILE A 500 10.61 -16.44 -5.28
C ILE A 500 9.51 -17.49 -5.13
N VAL A 501 8.95 -17.60 -3.93
CA VAL A 501 7.85 -18.50 -3.61
C VAL A 501 6.59 -17.67 -3.43
N LEU A 502 5.53 -18.04 -4.15
CA LEU A 502 4.19 -17.48 -4.01
C LEU A 502 3.25 -18.55 -3.43
N ILE A 503 2.49 -18.22 -2.39
CA ILE A 503 1.62 -19.16 -1.68
C ILE A 503 0.19 -18.63 -1.66
N CYS A 504 -0.79 -19.50 -1.93
CA CYS A 504 -2.20 -19.18 -1.69
C CYS A 504 -3.00 -20.46 -1.37
N GLY A 505 -3.58 -20.55 -0.18
CA GLY A 505 -4.33 -21.73 0.23
C GLY A 505 -4.96 -21.58 1.61
N PRO A 506 -5.60 -22.63 2.14
CA PRO A 506 -6.17 -22.62 3.48
C PRO A 506 -5.09 -22.33 4.54
N PRO A 507 -5.38 -21.51 5.58
CA PRO A 507 -4.38 -21.15 6.59
C PRO A 507 -3.69 -22.36 7.25
N VAL A 508 -4.45 -23.42 7.51
CA VAL A 508 -3.91 -24.66 8.11
C VAL A 508 -2.87 -25.32 7.20
N MET A 509 -3.08 -25.31 5.88
CA MET A 509 -2.10 -25.85 4.93
C MET A 509 -0.82 -25.00 4.95
N ILE A 510 -0.95 -23.68 4.99
CA ILE A 510 0.19 -22.77 4.96
C ILE A 510 1.02 -22.91 6.24
N GLU A 511 0.40 -22.76 7.39
CA GLU A 511 1.06 -22.73 8.71
C GLU A 511 1.61 -24.10 9.13
N ALA A 512 0.86 -25.18 8.89
CA ALA A 512 1.23 -26.50 9.40
C ALA A 512 2.16 -27.29 8.46
N CYS A 513 2.09 -27.03 7.15
CA CYS A 513 2.78 -27.85 6.14
C CYS A 513 3.80 -27.05 5.34
N VAL A 514 3.40 -25.90 4.78
CA VAL A 514 4.20 -25.18 3.79
C VAL A 514 5.32 -24.37 4.44
N ARG A 515 4.99 -23.48 5.39
CA ARG A 515 5.96 -22.60 6.06
C ARG A 515 7.13 -23.38 6.70
N PRO A 516 6.88 -24.39 7.58
CA PRO A 516 7.98 -25.14 8.19
C PRO A 516 8.87 -25.86 7.18
N SER A 517 8.28 -26.38 6.10
CA SER A 517 9.04 -27.06 5.04
C SER A 517 9.91 -26.09 4.25
N LEU A 518 9.41 -24.89 3.93
CA LEU A 518 10.17 -23.86 3.23
C LEU A 518 11.34 -23.34 4.07
N ASP A 519 11.13 -23.15 5.37
CA ASP A 519 12.19 -22.75 6.30
C ASP A 519 13.32 -23.78 6.32
N ASN A 520 12.99 -25.07 6.41
CA ASN A 520 13.96 -26.17 6.33
C ASN A 520 14.66 -26.25 4.96
N MET A 521 14.01 -25.76 3.90
CA MET A 521 14.56 -25.67 2.56
C MET A 521 15.46 -24.44 2.35
N GLY A 522 15.58 -23.56 3.35
CA GLY A 522 16.43 -22.37 3.33
C GLY A 522 15.79 -21.14 2.69
N TYR A 523 14.47 -21.16 2.47
CA TYR A 523 13.75 -19.96 2.08
C TYR A 523 13.60 -19.01 3.28
N THR A 524 13.57 -17.72 2.99
CA THR A 524 13.39 -16.66 4.00
C THR A 524 12.16 -15.81 3.67
N ASP A 525 11.75 -14.96 4.61
CA ASP A 525 10.63 -14.03 4.39
C ASP A 525 10.87 -13.03 3.24
N ASP A 526 12.12 -12.84 2.80
CA ASP A 526 12.44 -12.02 1.62
C ASP A 526 12.14 -12.73 0.30
N ASN A 527 11.96 -14.06 0.33
CA ASN A 527 11.68 -14.88 -0.84
C ASN A 527 10.26 -15.48 -0.85
N VAL A 528 9.54 -15.45 0.27
CA VAL A 528 8.26 -16.15 0.43
C VAL A 528 7.11 -15.15 0.63
N PHE A 529 6.14 -15.17 -0.29
CA PHE A 529 5.02 -14.24 -0.28
C PHE A 529 3.68 -14.94 -0.37
N GLU A 530 2.71 -14.42 0.38
CA GLU A 530 1.35 -14.95 0.47
C GLU A 530 0.36 -13.95 -0.16
N PHE A 531 -0.66 -14.48 -0.85
CA PHE A 531 -1.72 -13.69 -1.50
C PHE A 531 -2.86 -13.27 -0.58
#